data_AF-A0A969NGX6-F1
#
_entry.id   AF-A0A969NGX6-F1
#
_cell.length_a   1.000
_cell.length_b   1.000
_cell.length_c   1.000
_cell.angle_alpha   90.00
_cell.angle_beta   90.00
_cell.angle_gamma   90.00
#
_symmetry.space_group_name_H-M   'P 1'
#
loop_
_entity.id
_entity.type
_entity.pdbx_description
1 polymer ?
#
loop_
_entity_poly.entity_id
_entity_poly.type
_entity_poly.pdbx_seq_one_letter_code
_entity_poly.pdbx_strand_id
1 'polypeptide(L)' 'MFTSDKSNVLVIIAEEGAIKDYDKPTKIDAYLNYLKTTKTNINDVDEIKWEGDKIKTLILRKMK' A
#
# COMPACT_ATOMS: atom_id res chain seq x y z
N MET A 1 -7.11 -3.60 11.78
CA MET A 1 -8.12 -2.68 11.21
C MET A 1 -7.42 -1.39 10.80
N PHE A 2 -7.85 -0.68 9.76
CA PHE A 2 -7.25 0.61 9.38
C PHE A 2 -7.72 1.75 10.29
N THR A 3 -6.92 2.82 10.42
CA THR A 3 -7.30 4.00 11.21
C THR A 3 -8.54 4.70 10.64
N SER A 4 -8.67 4.71 9.30
CA SER A 4 -9.83 5.17 8.55
C SER A 4 -9.82 4.58 7.14
N ASP A 5 -10.96 4.63 6.45
CA ASP A 5 -11.09 4.46 4.99
C ASP A 5 -10.14 5.36 4.16
N LYS A 6 -9.59 6.41 4.76
CA LYS A 6 -8.63 7.35 4.16
C LYS A 6 -7.18 7.06 4.53
N SER A 7 -6.89 5.93 5.17
CA SER A 7 -5.50 5.49 5.41
C SER A 7 -4.74 5.41 4.08
N ASN A 8 -3.46 5.79 4.12
CA ASN A 8 -2.65 5.89 2.91
C ASN A 8 -2.16 4.52 2.45
N VAL A 9 -2.14 4.31 1.15
CA VAL A 9 -1.49 3.16 0.51
C VAL A 9 -0.44 3.68 -0.46
N LEU A 10 0.79 3.20 -0.31
CA LEU A 10 1.92 3.51 -1.19
C LEU A 10 2.37 2.22 -1.86
N VAL A 11 2.73 2.27 -3.14
CA VAL A 11 3.25 1.12 -3.87
C VAL A 11 4.64 1.45 -4.37
N ILE A 12 5.65 0.70 -3.93
CA ILE A 12 7.02 0.80 -4.38
C ILE A 12 7.10 0.21 -5.80
N ILE A 13 7.58 1.03 -6.74
CA ILE A 13 7.76 0.67 -8.16
C ILE A 13 9.22 0.42 -8.52
N ALA A 14 10.14 1.05 -7.78
CA ALA A 14 11.58 0.83 -7.88
C ALA A 14 12.24 1.01 -6.51
N GLU A 15 13.32 0.26 -6.28
CA GLU A 15 14.15 0.37 -5.10
C GLU A 15 15.61 0.28 -5.55
N GLU A 16 16.40 1.32 -5.27
CA GLU A 16 17.84 1.35 -5.50
C GLU A 16 18.56 1.63 -4.18
N GLY A 17 19.08 0.57 -3.57
CA GLY A 17 19.70 0.64 -2.25
C GLY A 17 18.71 1.08 -1.18
N ALA A 18 18.93 2.27 -0.61
CA ALA A 18 18.06 2.86 0.42
C ALA A 18 16.96 3.78 -0.14
N ILE A 19 16.96 4.03 -1.45
CA ILE A 19 16.01 4.94 -2.11
C ILE A 19 14.86 4.12 -2.68
N LYS A 20 13.64 4.45 -2.26
CA LYS A 20 12.39 3.83 -2.73
C LYS A 20 11.61 4.85 -3.56
N ASP A 21 11.29 4.49 -4.80
CA ASP A 21 10.36 5.22 -5.64
C ASP A 21 8.96 4.63 -5.49
N TYR A 22 8.01 5.52 -5.22
CA TYR A 22 6.61 5.15 -5.04
C TYR A 22 5.80 5.59 -6.25
N ASP A 23 4.84 4.76 -6.63
CA ASP A 23 3.75 5.17 -7.52
C ASP A 23 2.90 6.27 -6.85
N LYS A 24 1.91 6.77 -7.59
CA LYS A 24 0.93 7.71 -7.09
C LYS A 24 0.30 7.21 -5.78
N PRO A 25 0.36 7.99 -4.70
CA PRO A 25 -0.25 7.61 -3.44
C PRO A 25 -1.76 7.44 -3.61
N THR A 26 -2.31 6.38 -3.02
CA THR A 26 -3.75 6.09 -3.05
C THR A 26 -4.30 5.93 -1.64
N LYS A 27 -5.62 5.81 -1.52
CA LYS A 27 -6.33 5.56 -0.26
C LYS A 27 -6.73 4.09 -0.18
N ILE A 28 -6.89 3.58 1.05
CA ILE A 28 -7.17 2.17 1.27
C ILE A 28 -8.50 1.73 0.65
N ASP A 29 -9.52 2.58 0.67
CA ASP A 29 -10.81 2.33 0.00
C ASP A 29 -10.66 2.10 -1.52
N ALA A 30 -9.93 3.00 -2.19
CA ALA A 30 -9.67 2.92 -3.62
C ALA A 30 -8.80 1.70 -3.96
N TYR A 31 -7.81 1.39 -3.12
CA TYR A 31 -6.95 0.22 -3.31
C TYR A 31 -7.73 -1.10 -3.12
N LEU A 32 -8.58 -1.20 -2.11
CA LEU A 32 -9.43 -2.37 -1.91
C LEU A 32 -10.43 -2.55 -3.06
N ASN A 33 -10.97 -1.45 -3.61
CA ASN A 33 -11.84 -1.49 -4.78
C ASN A 33 -11.09 -1.93 -6.05
N TYR A 34 -9.85 -1.49 -6.22
CA TYR A 34 -8.97 -1.98 -7.28
C TYR A 34 -8.78 -3.50 -7.17
N LEU A 35 -8.43 -4.02 -5.98
CA LEU A 35 -8.23 -5.46 -5.76
C LEU A 35 -9.50 -6.30 -6.04
N LYS A 36 -10.68 -5.79 -5.65
CA LYS A 36 -11.97 -6.44 -5.97
C LYS A 36 -12.19 -6.56 -7.47
N THR A 37 -11.76 -5.54 -8.23
CA THR A 37 -11.98 -5.44 -9.67
C THR A 37 -10.99 -6.30 -10.45
N THR A 38 -9.70 -6.24 -10.08
CA THR A 38 -8.64 -6.96 -10.79
C THR A 38 -8.55 -8.43 -10.40
N LYS A 39 -9.12 -8.82 -9.25
CA LYS A 39 -9.04 -10.17 -8.66
C LYS A 39 -7.61 -10.72 -8.53
N THR A 40 -6.60 -9.86 -8.70
CA THR A 40 -5.19 -10.22 -8.71
C THR A 40 -4.49 -9.26 -7.78
N ASN A 41 -3.95 -9.77 -6.68
CA ASN A 41 -3.03 -8.99 -5.86
C ASN A 41 -1.59 -9.35 -6.26
N ILE A 42 -1.03 -8.57 -7.18
CA ILE A 42 0.37 -8.72 -7.61
C ILE A 42 1.36 -8.00 -6.68
N ASN A 43 0.86 -7.35 -5.62
CA ASN A 43 1.70 -6.57 -4.72
C ASN A 43 1.89 -7.31 -3.40
N ASP A 44 3.13 -7.35 -2.94
CA ASP A 44 3.49 -7.84 -1.61
C ASP A 44 3.44 -6.70 -0.59
N VAL A 45 3.25 -7.06 0.68
CA VAL A 45 3.34 -6.10 1.79
C VAL A 45 4.81 -5.87 2.12
N ASP A 46 5.26 -4.62 1.99
CA ASP A 46 6.63 -4.20 2.29
C ASP A 46 6.76 -3.71 3.74
N GLU A 47 5.89 -2.77 4.13
CA GLU A 47 5.89 -2.17 5.46
C GLU A 47 4.48 -1.75 5.87
N ILE A 48 4.17 -1.90 7.16
CA ILE A 48 2.93 -1.41 7.75
C ILE A 48 3.28 -0.38 8.81
N LYS A 49 2.81 0.86 8.62
CA LYS A 49 2.92 1.91 9.64
C LYS A 49 1.67 1.94 10.49
N TRP A 50 1.87 1.64 11.77
CA TRP A 50 0.82 1.57 12.77
C TRP A 50 0.64 2.92 13.48
N GLU A 51 -0.59 3.16 13.92
CA GLU A 51 -0.96 4.24 14.84
C GLU A 51 -1.80 3.59 15.94
N GLY A 52 -1.16 3.27 17.06
CA GLY A 52 -1.74 2.39 18.08
C GLY A 52 -1.90 0.97 17.54
N ASP A 53 -3.09 0.40 17.68
CA ASP A 53 -3.47 -0.94 17.21
C ASP A 53 -3.98 -0.94 15.75
N LYS A 54 -4.01 0.23 15.09
CA LYS A 54 -4.59 0.42 13.76
C LYS A 54 -3.53 0.74 12.70
N ILE A 55 -3.83 0.38 11.46
CA ILE A 55 -2.96 0.65 10.31
C ILE A 55 -3.22 2.06 9.78
N LYS A 56 -2.20 2.93 9.80
CA LYS A 56 -2.27 4.29 9.28
C LYS A 56 -1.82 4.38 7.82
N THR A 57 -0.74 3.68 7.48
CA THR A 57 -0.19 3.61 6.13
C THR A 57 0.22 2.18 5.81
N LEU A 58 -0.18 1.69 4.64
CA LEU A 58 0.26 0.42 4.08
C LEU A 58 1.22 0.70 2.93
N ILE A 59 2.43 0.14 3.00
CA ILE A 59 3.42 0.21 1.94
C ILE A 59 3.52 -1.16 1.30
N LEU A 60 3.38 -1.18 -0.01
CA LEU A 60 3.37 -2.36 -0.84
C LEU A 60 4.56 -2.34 -1.78
N ARG A 61 4.98 -3.51 -2.25
CA ARG A 61 6.01 -3.67 -3.28
C ARG A 61 5.39 -4.38 -4.46
N LYS A 62 5.51 -3.81 -5.66
CA LYS A 62 5.05 -4.46 -6.88
C LYS A 62 5.92 -5.69 -7.16
N MET A 63 5.33 -6.89 -7.20
CA MET A 63 6.06 -8.05 -7.71
C MET A 63 6.18 -7.92 -9.23
N LYS A 64 7.38 -8.15 -9.74
CA LYS A 64 7.67 -8.19 -11.18
C LYS A 64 7.06 -9.42 -11.84
#